data_AF-A0A7C4PBX9-F1
#
_entry.id   AF-A0A7C4PBX9-F1
#
_cell.length_a   1.000
_cell.length_b   1.000
_cell.length_c   1.000
_cell.angle_alpha   90.00
_cell.angle_beta   90.00
_cell.angle_gamma   90.00
#
_symmetry.space_group_name_H-M   'P 1'
#
loop_
_entity.id
_entity.type
_entity.pdbx_description
1 polymer ?
#
loop_
_entity_poly.entity_id
_entity_poly.type
_entity_poly.pdbx_seq_one_letter_code
_entity_poly.pdbx_strand_id
1 'polypeptide(L)'
;MVRAVVWLTASLALLFLTEARAQYQGYLPVQTGGCEQTPVTFRSNTWGEYIIWQRDLDTWLVGYPPYQREMQVVDTTCYLEYRLRESMPYWWVNRYEITLAALNNDGTYRWRFDGRAKSVNARSRYEDHFFLRNQRGSLDIYRDPDLGVTQVVYVEP
;
A
#
# COMPACT_ATOMS: atom_id res chain seq x y z
N MET A 1 -12.95 12.64 -57.92
CA MET A 1 -11.82 12.35 -57.00
C MET A 1 -12.17 12.59 -55.53
N VAL A 2 -13.31 12.10 -55.04
CA VAL A 2 -13.73 12.28 -53.61
C VAL A 2 -14.02 10.94 -52.91
N ARG A 3 -14.19 9.85 -53.66
CA ARG A 3 -14.52 8.52 -53.10
C ARG A 3 -13.32 7.72 -52.58
N ALA A 4 -12.08 8.06 -52.96
CA ALA A 4 -10.89 7.32 -52.56
C ALA A 4 -10.34 7.72 -51.18
N VAL A 5 -10.63 8.94 -50.71
CA VAL A 5 -10.10 9.47 -49.44
C VAL A 5 -10.88 8.94 -48.23
N VAL A 6 -12.15 8.58 -48.40
CA VAL A 6 -13.01 8.08 -47.32
C VAL A 6 -12.64 6.64 -46.90
N TRP A 7 -12.12 5.83 -47.83
CA TRP A 7 -11.68 4.46 -47.51
C TRP A 7 -10.32 4.42 -46.79
N LEU A 8 -9.45 5.40 -47.06
CA LEU A 8 -8.12 5.46 -46.43
C LEU A 8 -8.20 5.90 -44.96
N THR A 9 -9.12 6.81 -44.63
CA THR A 9 -9.32 7.27 -43.24
C THR A 9 -10.02 6.24 -42.37
N ALA A 10 -10.95 5.45 -42.93
CA ALA A 10 -11.57 4.33 -42.21
C ALA A 10 -10.58 3.20 -41.89
N SER A 11 -9.60 2.97 -42.77
CA SER A 11 -8.57 1.93 -42.59
C SER A 11 -7.54 2.30 -41.51
N LEU A 12 -7.20 3.60 -41.39
CA LEU A 12 -6.28 4.08 -40.34
C LEU A 12 -6.92 4.05 -38.95
N ALA A 13 -8.25 4.27 -38.85
CA ALA A 13 -8.97 4.18 -37.58
C ALA A 13 -9.11 2.75 -37.05
N LEU A 14 -9.07 1.73 -37.93
CA LEU A 14 -9.06 0.32 -37.53
C LEU A 14 -7.68 -0.17 -37.05
N LEU A 15 -6.59 0.45 -37.49
CA LEU A 15 -5.23 0.08 -37.04
C LEU A 15 -4.92 0.54 -35.60
N PHE A 16 -5.73 1.43 -35.02
CA PHE A 16 -5.61 1.82 -33.61
C PHE A 16 -6.52 1.01 -32.67
N LEU A 17 -7.26 0.01 -33.16
CA LEU A 17 -8.23 -0.76 -32.36
C LEU A 17 -7.73 -2.14 -31.90
N THR A 18 -6.46 -2.49 -32.10
CA THR A 18 -5.97 -3.84 -31.70
C THR A 18 -4.64 -3.83 -30.97
N GLU A 19 -4.61 -3.21 -29.79
CA GLU A 19 -4.03 -3.88 -28.63
C GLU A 19 -4.97 -3.68 -27.44
N ALA A 20 -6.19 -4.21 -27.54
CA ALA A 20 -6.96 -4.55 -26.37
C ALA A 20 -6.19 -5.67 -25.64
N ARG A 21 -5.20 -5.30 -24.82
CA ARG A 21 -4.65 -6.21 -23.83
C ARG A 21 -5.79 -6.51 -22.88
N ALA A 22 -6.38 -7.68 -23.05
CA ALA A 22 -7.34 -8.28 -22.15
C ALA A 22 -6.65 -8.48 -20.78
N GLN A 23 -6.63 -7.43 -19.99
CA GLN A 23 -6.28 -7.44 -18.58
C GLN A 23 -7.61 -7.37 -17.83
N TYR A 24 -7.98 -8.48 -17.20
CA TYR A 24 -9.15 -8.57 -16.34
C TYR A 24 -8.66 -8.72 -14.90
N GLN A 25 -9.45 -8.20 -13.96
CA GLN A 25 -9.21 -8.42 -12.54
C GLN A 25 -9.23 -9.92 -12.25
N GLY A 26 -8.14 -10.44 -11.65
CA GLY A 26 -8.05 -11.81 -11.18
C GLY A 26 -8.67 -11.94 -9.78
N TYR A 27 -8.10 -12.82 -8.96
CA TYR A 27 -8.50 -12.99 -7.56
C TYR A 27 -7.93 -11.83 -6.72
N LEU A 28 -8.80 -11.19 -5.93
CA LEU A 28 -8.40 -10.28 -4.84
C LEU A 28 -8.48 -11.04 -3.50
N PRO A 29 -7.37 -11.59 -2.99
CA PRO A 29 -7.34 -12.12 -1.64
C PRO A 29 -7.58 -11.02 -0.61
N VAL A 30 -7.99 -11.44 0.59
CA VAL A 30 -8.04 -10.53 1.73
C VAL A 30 -6.63 -10.09 2.06
N GLN A 31 -6.35 -8.78 1.97
CA GLN A 31 -5.13 -8.19 2.49
C GLN A 31 -5.00 -8.49 3.99
N THR A 32 -3.82 -8.94 4.40
CA THR A 32 -3.49 -9.16 5.81
C THR A 32 -2.24 -8.38 6.17
N GLY A 33 -2.03 -8.14 7.45
CA GLY A 33 -0.83 -7.45 7.91
C GLY A 33 -0.90 -7.06 9.37
N GLY A 34 0.13 -6.36 9.82
CA GLY A 34 0.26 -5.92 11.18
C GLY A 34 1.64 -5.35 11.48
N CYS A 35 1.97 -5.26 12.76
CA CYS A 35 3.31 -4.87 13.19
C CYS A 35 4.26 -6.07 13.04
N GLU A 36 5.47 -5.82 12.56
CA GLU A 36 6.52 -6.85 12.55
C GLU A 36 6.92 -7.26 13.96
N GLN A 37 6.98 -6.28 14.85
CA GLN A 37 7.29 -6.50 16.26
C GLN A 37 6.21 -5.84 17.11
N THR A 38 5.67 -6.57 18.08
CA THR A 38 4.81 -6.01 19.12
C THR A 38 5.09 -6.69 20.46
N PRO A 39 5.46 -5.95 21.52
CA PRO A 39 5.61 -4.49 21.58
C PRO A 39 6.94 -3.98 20.98
N VAL A 40 6.98 -2.68 20.66
CA VAL A 40 8.24 -1.94 20.45
C VAL A 40 8.55 -1.06 21.66
N THR A 41 9.83 -0.77 21.88
CA THR A 41 10.27 0.05 23.01
C THR A 41 11.13 1.21 22.50
N PHE A 42 10.81 2.43 22.93
CA PHE A 42 11.58 3.63 22.63
C PHE A 42 12.03 4.32 23.91
N ARG A 43 13.10 5.13 23.81
CA ARG A 43 13.48 6.05 24.88
C ARG A 43 12.79 7.40 24.72
N SER A 44 12.51 8.05 25.84
CA SER A 44 11.92 9.38 25.95
C SER A 44 12.61 10.37 25.01
N ASN A 45 11.81 11.11 24.21
CA ASN A 45 12.29 12.11 23.24
C ASN A 45 13.25 11.61 22.15
N THR A 46 13.40 10.30 21.95
CA THR A 46 14.25 9.72 20.91
C THR A 46 13.45 9.29 19.68
N TRP A 47 14.15 9.14 18.56
CA TRP A 47 13.59 8.56 17.34
C TRP A 47 13.68 7.04 17.41
N GLY A 48 12.66 6.38 16.89
CA GLY A 48 12.60 4.95 16.76
C GLY A 48 11.92 4.52 15.47
N GLU A 49 12.18 3.28 15.09
CA GLU A 49 11.68 2.69 13.85
C GLU A 49 10.43 1.85 14.15
N TYR A 50 9.46 1.94 13.24
CA TYR A 50 8.32 1.04 13.17
C TYR A 50 8.39 0.29 11.84
N ILE A 51 8.09 -1.01 11.90
CA ILE A 51 7.93 -1.84 10.70
C ILE A 51 6.53 -2.44 10.71
N ILE A 52 5.77 -2.15 9.66
CA ILE A 52 4.48 -2.75 9.38
C ILE A 52 4.66 -3.71 8.21
N TRP A 53 4.20 -4.93 8.37
CA TRP A 53 4.15 -5.88 7.26
C TRP A 53 2.72 -5.93 6.70
N GLN A 54 2.65 -6.08 5.39
CA GLN A 54 1.42 -6.29 4.64
C GLN A 54 1.65 -7.50 3.75
N ARG A 55 0.72 -8.43 3.70
CA ARG A 55 0.68 -9.46 2.67
C ARG A 55 -0.45 -9.15 1.72
N ASP A 56 -0.07 -8.92 0.48
CA ASP A 56 -0.97 -8.64 -0.63
C ASP A 56 -0.61 -9.56 -1.80
N LEU A 57 -1.62 -10.29 -2.24
CA LEU A 57 -1.55 -11.36 -3.24
C LEU A 57 -2.54 -11.09 -4.37
N ASP A 58 -2.92 -9.83 -4.57
CA ASP A 58 -3.75 -9.42 -5.70
C ASP A 58 -3.16 -9.89 -7.01
N THR A 59 -4.03 -10.39 -7.90
CA THR A 59 -3.62 -10.90 -9.20
C THR A 59 -4.45 -10.30 -10.34
N TRP A 60 -3.83 -10.19 -11.51
CA TRP A 60 -4.47 -9.89 -12.77
C TRP A 60 -4.48 -11.11 -13.66
N LEU A 61 -5.59 -11.31 -14.35
CA LEU A 61 -5.68 -12.25 -15.44
C LEU A 61 -5.20 -11.55 -16.72
N VAL A 62 -4.03 -11.94 -17.21
CA VAL A 62 -3.39 -11.35 -18.39
C VAL A 62 -3.43 -12.35 -19.55
N GLY A 63 -3.88 -11.89 -20.71
CA GLY A 63 -3.84 -12.67 -21.96
C GLY A 63 -5.21 -12.80 -22.61
N TYR A 64 -5.24 -13.41 -23.79
CA TYR A 64 -6.48 -13.68 -24.52
C TYR A 64 -6.94 -15.12 -24.26
N PRO A 65 -8.24 -15.38 -24.04
CA PRO A 65 -8.75 -16.75 -23.94
C PRO A 65 -8.33 -17.61 -25.14
N PRO A 66 -7.85 -18.85 -24.95
CA PRO A 66 -7.75 -19.59 -23.70
C PRO A 66 -6.40 -19.43 -22.95
N TYR A 67 -5.45 -18.65 -23.47
CA TYR A 67 -4.08 -18.55 -22.96
C TYR A 67 -3.91 -17.51 -21.84
N GLN A 68 -4.92 -17.38 -21.00
CA GLN A 68 -4.89 -16.46 -19.88
C GLN A 68 -4.01 -17.00 -18.74
N ARG A 69 -3.27 -16.12 -18.06
CA ARG A 69 -2.47 -16.46 -16.88
C ARG A 69 -2.67 -15.44 -15.78
N GLU A 70 -2.59 -15.88 -14.53
CA GLU A 70 -2.59 -14.98 -13.37
C GLU A 70 -1.19 -14.37 -13.17
N MET A 71 -1.15 -13.08 -12.90
CA MET A 71 0.06 -12.32 -12.60
C MET A 71 -0.17 -11.49 -11.33
N GLN A 72 0.70 -11.59 -10.34
CA GLN A 72 0.59 -10.80 -9.12
C GLN A 72 0.74 -9.29 -9.42
N VAL A 73 -0.14 -8.50 -8.83
CA VAL A 73 -0.08 -7.04 -8.81
C VAL A 73 0.84 -6.65 -7.66
N VAL A 74 1.82 -5.80 -7.96
CA VAL A 74 2.72 -5.28 -6.93
C VAL A 74 2.42 -3.81 -6.72
N ASP A 75 1.79 -3.46 -5.61
CA ASP A 75 1.55 -2.07 -5.24
C ASP A 75 2.62 -1.58 -4.27
N THR A 76 3.52 -0.73 -4.78
CA THR A 76 4.59 -0.13 -3.98
C THR A 76 4.24 1.29 -3.53
N THR A 77 2.98 1.72 -3.68
CA THR A 77 2.53 3.08 -3.38
C THR A 77 1.52 3.09 -2.24
N CYS A 78 2.04 2.93 -1.03
CA CYS A 78 1.26 3.02 0.20
C CYS A 78 1.71 4.22 1.05
N TYR A 79 0.82 4.69 1.91
CA TYR A 79 1.14 5.65 2.97
C TYR A 79 0.47 5.23 4.28
N LEU A 80 0.99 5.74 5.39
CA LEU A 80 0.42 5.49 6.70
C LEU A 80 -0.37 6.70 7.17
N GLU A 81 -1.60 6.47 7.61
CA GLU A 81 -2.38 7.44 8.36
C GLU A 81 -2.36 7.08 9.84
N TYR A 82 -1.94 8.01 10.68
CA TYR A 82 -1.90 7.85 12.13
C TYR A 82 -3.22 8.33 12.73
N ARG A 83 -3.98 7.42 13.33
CA ARG A 83 -5.33 7.70 13.87
C ARG A 83 -5.31 8.08 15.34
N LEU A 84 -4.57 7.35 16.15
CA LEU A 84 -4.44 7.58 17.59
C LEU A 84 -2.96 7.51 17.97
N ARG A 85 -2.35 8.68 18.18
CA ARG A 85 -0.91 8.89 18.42
C ARG A 85 -0.59 9.01 19.90
N GLU A 86 -0.79 7.92 20.62
CA GLU A 86 -0.62 7.93 22.07
C GLU A 86 0.85 8.01 22.49
N SER A 87 1.76 7.37 21.75
CA SER A 87 3.19 7.32 22.10
C SER A 87 4.00 8.52 21.61
N MET A 88 3.44 9.36 20.73
CA MET A 88 4.15 10.47 20.06
C MET A 88 3.67 11.86 20.53
N PRO A 89 4.46 12.93 20.32
CA PRO A 89 4.05 14.29 20.64
C PRO A 89 2.78 14.73 19.88
N TYR A 90 1.98 15.62 20.48
CA TYR A 90 0.72 16.09 19.89
C TYR A 90 0.91 16.86 18.56
N TRP A 91 2.08 17.49 18.37
CA TRP A 91 2.42 18.29 17.19
C TRP A 91 2.98 17.47 16.03
N TRP A 92 3.00 16.14 16.15
CA TRP A 92 3.46 15.24 15.10
C TRP A 92 2.57 15.32 13.83
N VAL A 93 3.07 14.90 12.67
CA VAL A 93 2.28 14.88 11.42
C VAL A 93 1.23 13.74 11.49
N ASN A 94 0.12 13.81 10.75
CA ASN A 94 -0.90 12.73 10.75
C ASN A 94 -0.74 11.73 9.59
N ARG A 95 -0.05 12.13 8.53
CA ARG A 95 0.21 11.32 7.33
C ARG A 95 1.71 11.13 7.18
N TYR A 96 2.15 9.88 7.09
CA TYR A 96 3.55 9.52 6.91
C TYR A 96 3.75 8.93 5.53
N GLU A 97 4.73 9.48 4.82
CA GLU A 97 5.40 8.73 3.78
C GLU A 97 6.17 7.61 4.45
N ILE A 98 5.90 6.40 3.99
CA ILE A 98 6.56 5.18 4.45
C ILE A 98 7.52 4.73 3.37
N THR A 99 8.60 4.11 3.77
CA THR A 99 9.57 3.54 2.84
C THR A 99 9.31 2.06 2.71
N LEU A 100 9.23 1.55 1.47
CA LEU A 100 9.24 0.11 1.23
C LEU A 100 10.64 -0.43 1.55
N ALA A 101 10.75 -1.12 2.68
CA ALA A 101 12.01 -1.70 3.15
C ALA A 101 12.32 -3.04 2.48
N ALA A 102 11.29 -3.85 2.21
CA ALA A 102 11.44 -5.12 1.49
C ALA A 102 10.15 -5.54 0.80
N LEU A 103 10.31 -6.29 -0.29
CA LEU A 103 9.26 -7.06 -0.94
C LEU A 103 9.75 -8.51 -1.06
N ASN A 104 9.02 -9.42 -0.43
CA ASN A 104 9.32 -10.85 -0.46
C ASN A 104 8.58 -11.52 -1.62
N ASN A 105 9.15 -12.63 -2.12
CA ASN A 105 8.56 -13.43 -3.20
C ASN A 105 7.20 -14.05 -2.87
N ASP A 106 6.79 -14.04 -1.60
CA ASP A 106 5.50 -14.56 -1.13
C ASP A 106 4.39 -13.51 -1.06
N GLY A 107 4.64 -12.30 -1.59
CA GLY A 107 3.72 -11.16 -1.58
C GLY A 107 3.73 -10.35 -0.28
N THR A 108 4.74 -10.53 0.57
CA THR A 108 4.88 -9.76 1.80
C THR A 108 5.72 -8.49 1.58
N TYR A 109 5.12 -7.35 1.87
CA TYR A 109 5.73 -6.02 1.88
C TYR A 109 6.10 -5.65 3.31
N ARG A 110 7.26 -5.01 3.49
CA ARG A 110 7.69 -4.44 4.77
C ARG A 110 7.81 -2.94 4.61
N TRP A 111 6.97 -2.22 5.34
CA TRP A 111 6.86 -0.77 5.33
C TRP A 111 7.51 -0.19 6.57
N ARG A 112 8.52 0.64 6.38
CA ARG A 112 9.23 1.32 7.45
C ARG A 112 8.73 2.76 7.59
N PHE A 113 8.59 3.22 8.82
CA PHE A 113 8.55 4.65 9.14
C PHE A 113 9.22 4.94 10.47
N ASP A 114 9.74 6.16 10.60
CA ASP A 114 10.41 6.62 11.81
C ASP A 114 9.49 7.55 12.60
N GLY A 115 9.46 7.37 13.92
CA GLY A 115 8.63 8.15 14.83
C GLY A 115 9.44 8.67 16.02
N ARG A 116 9.11 9.86 16.52
CA ARG A 116 9.71 10.37 17.75
C ARG A 116 8.81 10.06 18.94
N ALA A 117 9.34 9.34 19.91
CA ALA A 117 8.64 9.07 21.16
C ALA A 117 8.48 10.36 21.97
N LYS A 118 7.32 10.52 22.61
CA LYS A 118 7.09 11.66 23.50
C LYS A 118 7.94 11.56 24.76
N SER A 119 8.05 12.69 25.46
CA SER A 119 8.73 12.74 26.74
C SER A 119 7.92 12.02 27.82
N VAL A 120 8.57 11.12 28.56
CA VAL A 120 8.02 10.49 29.77
C VAL A 120 9.06 10.52 30.89
N ASN A 121 8.60 10.52 32.14
CA ASN A 121 9.46 10.48 33.33
C ASN A 121 9.47 9.09 34.00
N ALA A 122 8.64 8.18 33.51
CA ALA A 122 8.53 6.79 33.96
C ALA A 122 8.07 5.92 32.79
N ARG A 123 8.39 4.62 32.84
CA ARG A 123 7.98 3.67 31.81
C ARG A 123 6.47 3.72 31.62
N SER A 124 6.05 3.99 30.39
CA SER A 124 4.64 4.15 30.03
C SER A 124 4.29 3.24 28.86
N ARG A 125 3.08 2.69 28.86
CA ARG A 125 2.52 1.87 27.77
C ARG A 125 1.52 2.71 26.99
N TYR A 126 1.59 2.62 25.67
CA TYR A 126 0.70 3.29 24.72
C TYR A 126 0.22 2.31 23.66
N GLU A 127 -0.92 2.63 23.05
CA GLU A 127 -1.44 1.94 21.87
C GLU A 127 -1.55 2.92 20.72
N ASP A 128 -0.70 2.72 19.71
CA ASP A 128 -0.73 3.52 18.50
C ASP A 128 -1.57 2.83 17.44
N HIS A 129 -2.48 3.58 16.81
CA HIS A 129 -3.35 3.06 15.76
C HIS A 129 -3.05 3.68 14.41
N PHE A 130 -2.83 2.83 13.42
CA PHE A 130 -2.49 3.21 12.06
C PHE A 130 -3.46 2.62 11.05
N PHE A 131 -3.66 3.31 9.94
CA PHE A 131 -4.18 2.72 8.72
C PHE A 131 -3.09 2.77 7.65
N LEU A 132 -2.72 1.59 7.14
CA LEU A 132 -1.95 1.49 5.91
C LEU A 132 -2.93 1.61 4.74
N ARG A 133 -2.69 2.58 3.87
CA ARG A 133 -3.58 2.93 2.77
C ARG A 133 -2.83 2.91 1.45
N ASN A 134 -3.47 2.33 0.46
CA ASN A 134 -3.05 2.43 -0.92
C ASN A 134 -3.24 3.88 -1.44
N GLN A 135 -2.30 4.40 -2.21
CA GLN A 135 -2.32 5.75 -2.77
C GLN A 135 -3.20 5.88 -4.04
N ARG A 136 -3.96 4.84 -4.39
CA ARG A 136 -4.96 4.88 -5.46
C ARG A 136 -6.17 5.76 -5.15
N GLY A 137 -6.78 6.26 -6.22
CA GLY A 137 -8.03 7.02 -6.13
C GLY A 137 -9.19 6.18 -5.60
N SER A 138 -10.18 6.80 -4.97
CA SER A 138 -11.34 6.09 -4.40
C SER A 138 -12.24 5.39 -5.43
N LEU A 139 -12.11 5.73 -6.71
CA LEU A 139 -12.84 5.11 -7.81
C LEU A 139 -12.00 4.04 -8.52
N ASP A 140 -10.75 3.84 -8.11
CA ASP A 140 -9.92 2.76 -8.65
C ASP A 140 -10.46 1.43 -8.11
N ILE A 141 -10.88 0.56 -9.03
CA ILE A 141 -11.40 -0.78 -8.71
C ILE A 141 -10.32 -1.72 -8.13
N TYR A 142 -9.05 -1.34 -8.28
CA TYR A 142 -7.88 -2.03 -7.73
C TYR A 142 -7.38 -1.39 -6.43
N ARG A 143 -8.17 -0.50 -5.83
CA ARG A 143 -7.82 0.05 -4.54
C ARG A 143 -8.08 -0.99 -3.46
N ASP A 144 -7.01 -1.32 -2.74
CA ASP A 144 -7.09 -2.19 -1.57
C ASP A 144 -7.96 -1.60 -0.44
N PRO A 145 -8.58 -2.47 0.38
CA PRO A 145 -9.13 -2.04 1.65
C PRO A 145 -8.04 -1.47 2.57
N ASP A 146 -8.38 -0.48 3.39
CA ASP A 146 -7.44 0.05 4.37
C ASP A 146 -7.07 -1.04 5.41
N LEU A 147 -5.77 -1.23 5.66
CA LEU A 147 -5.30 -2.18 6.69
C LEU A 147 -5.12 -1.45 8.03
N GLY A 148 -5.98 -1.76 9.00
CA GLY A 148 -5.88 -1.26 10.37
C GLY A 148 -4.81 -2.01 11.16
N VAL A 149 -3.91 -1.27 11.81
CA VAL A 149 -2.79 -1.81 12.59
C VAL A 149 -2.75 -1.15 13.96
N THR A 150 -2.61 -1.96 15.01
CA THR A 150 -2.42 -1.49 16.38
C THR A 150 -1.04 -1.91 16.88
N GLN A 151 -0.22 -0.93 17.25
CA GLN A 151 1.10 -1.14 17.82
C GLN A 151 1.06 -0.89 19.32
N VAL A 152 1.50 -1.87 20.11
CA VAL A 152 1.81 -1.65 21.52
C VAL A 152 3.20 -1.04 21.62
N VAL A 153 3.31 0.11 22.28
CA VAL A 153 4.57 0.86 22.46
C VAL A 153 4.86 1.05 23.94
N TYR A 154 6.08 0.71 24.35
CA TYR A 154 6.63 1.15 25.63
C TYR A 154 7.55 2.35 25.39
N VAL A 155 7.36 3.41 26.17
CA VAL A 155 8.34 4.52 26.22
C VAL A 155 9.00 4.48 27.60
N GLU A 156 10.32 4.33 27.59
CA GLU A 156 11.18 4.39 28.78
C GLU A 156 11.67 5.82 29.00
N PRO A 157 11.91 6.24 30.25
CA PRO A 157 12.45 7.57 30.54
C PRO A 157 13.82 7.83 29.91
#